data_AF-A0AA97HEJ8-F1
#
_entry.id   AF-A0AA97HEJ8-F1
#
_cell.length_a   1.000
_cell.length_b   1.000
_cell.length_c   1.000
_cell.angle_alpha   90.00
_cell.angle_beta   90.00
_cell.angle_gamma   90.00
#
_symmetry.space_group_name_H-M   'P 1'
#
loop_
_entity.id
_entity.type
_entity.pdbx_description
1 polymer ?
#
loop_
_entity_poly.entity_id
_entity_poly.type
_entity_poly.pdbx_seq_one_letter_code
_entity_poly.pdbx_strand_id
1 'polypeptide(L)'
;MLWKNPDQLSGVLLFSPVFKVNSSIDWLSPWLALVKDWLDNEPSDDFAKYASIPVPAIAEVYKLAKEVRGLVLENPKVLPVFIAMSDEDQTVDSSVTLEVFEQGMVGSTSQVALYSQDQNKVSSDRVKVYNSHWPESNILGLSHMAVHGDPNNPYYGAFGEYRICGWYLSDKALYDACRTDESNWFGERSKALSEKSPHAARVSWNPEFASLMQEMVAFMRSNTLQN
;
A
#
# COMPACT_ATOMS: atom_id res chain seq x y z
N MET A 1 1.88 1.19 22.67
CA MET A 1 2.42 1.07 21.30
C MET A 1 3.67 0.22 21.35
N LEU A 2 3.75 -0.83 20.52
CA LEU A 2 4.78 -1.87 20.53
C LEU A 2 6.22 -1.33 20.40
N TRP A 3 6.41 -0.22 19.67
CA TRP A 3 7.72 0.46 19.53
C TRP A 3 8.34 0.93 20.86
N LYS A 4 7.51 1.13 21.90
CA LYS A 4 7.97 1.51 23.24
C LYS A 4 8.46 0.32 24.08
N ASN A 5 8.18 -0.92 23.67
CA ASN A 5 8.55 -2.14 24.39
C ASN A 5 9.18 -3.17 23.42
N PRO A 6 10.33 -2.86 22.79
CA PRO A 6 10.92 -3.70 21.75
C PRO A 6 11.37 -5.08 22.27
N ASP A 7 11.72 -5.19 23.55
CA ASP A 7 12.22 -6.43 24.17
C ASP A 7 11.18 -7.56 24.21
N GLN A 8 9.89 -7.25 23.96
CA GLN A 8 8.81 -8.23 23.88
C GLN A 8 8.60 -8.78 22.46
N LEU A 9 9.41 -8.34 21.48
CA LEU A 9 9.18 -8.60 20.07
C LEU A 9 10.44 -9.15 19.41
N SER A 10 10.30 -10.25 18.66
CA SER A 10 11.37 -10.76 17.78
C SER A 10 11.46 -9.97 16.47
N GLY A 11 10.44 -9.20 16.11
CA GLY A 11 10.42 -8.36 14.92
C GLY A 11 9.03 -7.85 14.57
N VAL A 12 8.94 -7.03 13.51
CA VAL A 12 7.70 -6.43 13.02
C VAL A 12 7.59 -6.62 11.51
N LEU A 13 6.40 -7.00 11.03
CA LEU A 13 6.05 -7.03 9.61
C LEU A 13 5.07 -5.89 9.32
N LEU A 14 5.37 -5.06 8.33
CA LEU A 14 4.55 -3.92 7.94
C LEU A 14 4.19 -4.02 6.45
N PHE A 15 2.91 -3.87 6.13
CA PHE A 15 2.43 -3.80 4.74
C PHE A 15 1.95 -2.39 4.47
N SER A 16 2.61 -1.70 3.53
CA SER A 16 2.30 -0.35 3.12
C SER A 16 2.02 0.61 4.30
N PRO A 17 2.93 0.69 5.30
CA PRO A 17 2.67 1.43 6.53
C PRO A 17 2.50 2.93 6.25
N VAL A 18 1.48 3.54 6.84
CA VAL A 18 1.17 4.95 6.62
C VAL A 18 1.94 5.82 7.63
N PHE A 19 3.12 6.30 7.23
CA PHE A 19 3.86 7.34 7.98
C PHE A 19 3.56 8.76 7.50
N LYS A 20 2.99 8.88 6.29
CA LYS A 20 2.43 10.11 5.73
C LYS A 20 1.44 9.73 4.64
N VAL A 21 0.29 10.41 4.63
CA VAL A 21 -0.66 10.34 3.51
C VAL A 21 -0.12 11.21 2.38
N ASN A 22 -0.14 10.72 1.14
CA ASN A 22 0.39 11.42 -0.01
C ASN A 22 -0.34 12.77 -0.23
N SER A 23 0.41 13.78 -0.68
CA SER A 23 0.01 15.18 -0.67
C SER A 23 -1.08 15.57 -1.67
N SER A 24 -1.42 14.68 -2.60
CA SER A 24 -2.62 14.81 -3.44
C SER A 24 -3.92 14.82 -2.62
N ILE A 25 -3.84 14.44 -1.33
CA ILE A 25 -4.92 14.42 -0.34
C ILE A 25 -4.64 15.45 0.79
N ASP A 26 -3.54 16.23 0.76
CA ASP A 26 -3.13 17.17 1.83
C ASP A 26 -4.16 18.29 2.12
N TRP A 27 -5.11 18.53 1.23
CA TRP A 27 -6.19 19.50 1.45
C TRP A 27 -7.15 19.08 2.58
N LEU A 28 -7.07 17.84 3.07
CA LEU A 28 -7.75 17.33 4.25
C LEU A 28 -7.19 17.89 5.55
N SER A 29 -7.41 19.19 5.73
CA SER A 29 -7.25 19.87 7.00
C SER A 29 -8.24 19.31 8.03
N PRO A 30 -7.83 19.06 9.29
CA PRO A 30 -8.73 18.62 10.37
C PRO A 30 -9.98 19.51 10.54
N TRP A 31 -9.88 20.78 10.12
CA TRP A 31 -10.99 21.74 10.12
C TRP A 31 -12.12 21.38 9.15
N LEU A 32 -11.89 20.54 8.13
CA LEU A 32 -12.93 20.07 7.20
C LEU A 32 -13.90 19.08 7.87
N ALA A 33 -13.47 18.35 8.91
CA ALA A 33 -14.33 17.45 9.67
C ALA A 33 -15.48 18.20 10.40
N LEU A 34 -15.35 19.52 10.57
CA LEU A 34 -16.38 20.36 11.20
C LEU A 34 -17.48 20.80 10.22
N VAL A 35 -17.25 20.66 8.91
CA VAL A 35 -18.14 21.18 7.85
C VAL A 35 -18.53 20.13 6.81
N LYS A 36 -17.83 18.98 6.76
CA LYS A 36 -18.08 17.89 5.81
C LYS A 36 -17.92 16.55 6.53
N ASP A 37 -18.98 15.74 6.52
CA ASP A 37 -18.98 14.44 7.19
C ASP A 37 -18.31 13.33 6.36
N TRP A 38 -18.37 13.44 5.02
CA TRP A 38 -17.95 12.38 4.10
C TRP A 38 -17.00 12.90 3.01
N LEU A 39 -15.92 12.17 2.75
CA LEU A 39 -15.06 12.37 1.58
C LEU A 39 -15.69 11.74 0.35
N ASP A 40 -16.07 10.48 0.49
CA ASP A 40 -16.89 9.72 -0.44
C ASP A 40 -18.12 9.20 0.33
N ASN A 41 -19.31 9.32 -0.25
CA ASN A 41 -20.56 8.81 0.29
C ASN A 41 -21.31 8.04 -0.80
N GLU A 42 -20.73 6.90 -1.18
CA GLU A 42 -21.25 6.03 -2.22
C GLU A 42 -21.70 4.68 -1.62
N PRO A 43 -22.71 4.02 -2.20
CA PRO A 43 -23.10 2.67 -1.79
C PRO A 43 -21.90 1.73 -1.97
N SER A 44 -21.71 0.85 -0.98
CA SER A 44 -20.63 -0.13 -1.05
C SER A 44 -21.00 -1.23 -2.05
N ASP A 45 -20.12 -1.48 -3.01
CA ASP A 45 -20.20 -2.55 -4.01
C ASP A 45 -19.31 -3.75 -3.68
N ASP A 46 -18.51 -3.63 -2.61
CA ASP A 46 -17.67 -4.65 -2.02
C ASP A 46 -18.30 -5.15 -0.70
N PHE A 47 -18.37 -6.47 -0.51
CA PHE A 47 -18.93 -7.03 0.72
C PHE A 47 -18.00 -6.86 1.94
N ALA A 48 -16.69 -6.71 1.72
CA ALA A 48 -15.69 -6.67 2.78
C ALA A 48 -15.13 -5.27 3.05
N LYS A 49 -15.48 -4.26 2.22
CA LYS A 49 -14.96 -2.90 2.34
C LYS A 49 -16.05 -1.85 2.13
N TYR A 50 -16.08 -0.85 3.00
CA TYR A 50 -16.90 0.34 2.80
C TYR A 50 -16.32 1.21 1.68
N ALA A 51 -17.19 1.62 0.74
CA ALA A 51 -16.84 2.62 -0.27
C ALA A 51 -16.79 4.04 0.31
N SER A 52 -17.55 4.30 1.38
CA SER A 52 -17.63 5.62 2.00
C SER A 52 -16.46 5.85 2.97
N ILE A 53 -15.87 7.04 2.93
CA ILE A 53 -14.78 7.42 3.82
C ILE A 53 -15.19 8.64 4.64
N PRO A 54 -15.43 8.50 5.96
CA PRO A 54 -15.78 9.64 6.79
C PRO A 54 -14.54 10.52 7.02
N VAL A 55 -14.70 11.84 6.90
CA VAL A 55 -13.61 12.82 7.09
C VAL A 55 -12.89 12.63 8.44
N PRO A 56 -13.60 12.39 9.58
CA PRO A 56 -12.94 12.15 10.86
C PRO A 56 -11.97 10.97 10.85
N ALA A 57 -12.24 9.90 10.08
CA ALA A 57 -11.35 8.75 10.02
C ALA A 57 -10.02 9.12 9.34
N ILE A 58 -10.05 9.87 8.24
CA ILE A 58 -8.81 10.32 7.59
C ILE A 58 -8.07 11.33 8.46
N ALA A 59 -8.76 12.23 9.17
CA ALA A 59 -8.12 13.15 10.10
C ALA A 59 -7.35 12.40 11.20
N GLU A 60 -7.91 11.33 11.76
CA GLU A 60 -7.22 10.50 12.75
C GLU A 60 -6.04 9.73 12.14
N VAL A 61 -6.16 9.21 10.91
CA VAL A 61 -5.03 8.60 10.19
C VAL A 61 -3.89 9.60 10.02
N TYR A 62 -4.18 10.83 9.61
CA TYR A 62 -3.17 11.88 9.43
C TYR A 62 -2.46 12.20 10.76
N LYS A 63 -3.22 12.40 11.83
CA LYS A 63 -2.69 12.69 13.17
C LYS A 63 -1.82 11.55 13.69
N LEU A 64 -2.33 10.31 13.59
CA LEU A 64 -1.63 9.12 14.05
C LEU A 64 -0.36 8.88 13.24
N ALA A 65 -0.41 9.00 11.91
CA ALA A 65 0.76 8.86 11.04
C ALA A 65 1.87 9.84 11.44
N LYS A 66 1.51 11.11 11.73
CA LYS A 66 2.46 12.12 12.21
C LYS A 66 3.06 11.78 13.57
N GLU A 67 2.23 11.37 14.54
CA GLU A 67 2.68 10.99 15.89
C GLU A 67 3.60 9.76 15.86
N VAL A 68 3.20 8.72 15.13
CA VAL A 68 3.96 7.48 14.97
C VAL A 68 5.28 7.72 14.25
N ARG A 69 5.28 8.51 13.17
CA ARG A 69 6.51 8.94 12.49
C ARG A 69 7.46 9.66 13.44
N GLY A 70 6.96 10.63 14.20
CA GLY A 70 7.76 11.35 15.19
C GLY A 70 8.36 10.40 16.23
N LEU A 71 7.54 9.51 16.80
CA LEU A 71 7.98 8.53 17.79
C LEU A 71 9.11 7.63 17.27
N VAL A 72 8.99 7.13 16.03
CA VAL A 72 9.97 6.22 15.42
C VAL A 72 11.28 6.96 15.12
N LEU A 73 11.22 8.18 14.59
CA LEU A 73 12.40 8.99 14.27
C LEU A 73 13.13 9.52 15.52
N GLU A 74 12.39 9.89 16.57
CA GLU A 74 12.96 10.34 17.86
C GLU A 74 13.55 9.18 18.67
N ASN A 75 13.11 7.95 18.42
CA ASN A 75 13.56 6.76 19.14
C ASN A 75 13.94 5.64 18.15
N PRO A 76 15.06 5.77 17.40
CA PRO A 76 15.51 4.72 16.51
C PRO A 76 15.77 3.41 17.26
N LYS A 77 15.43 2.26 16.65
CA LYS A 77 15.59 0.94 17.25
C LYS A 77 16.26 -0.03 16.29
N VAL A 78 17.02 -0.97 16.86
CA VAL A 78 17.59 -2.13 16.16
C VAL A 78 16.62 -3.31 16.05
N LEU A 79 15.37 -3.14 16.51
CA LEU A 79 14.31 -4.14 16.35
C LEU A 79 14.18 -4.52 14.87
N PRO A 80 14.20 -5.81 14.51
CA PRO A 80 14.04 -6.22 13.12
C PRO A 80 12.69 -5.77 12.56
N VAL A 81 12.71 -5.09 11.42
CA VAL A 81 11.48 -4.68 10.70
C VAL A 81 11.55 -5.12 9.25
N PHE A 82 10.50 -5.79 8.80
CA PHE A 82 10.25 -6.06 7.39
C PHE A 82 9.13 -5.17 6.89
N ILE A 83 9.34 -4.45 5.79
CA ILE A 83 8.31 -3.65 5.12
C ILE A 83 8.09 -4.21 3.72
N ALA A 84 6.85 -4.41 3.32
CA ALA A 84 6.50 -4.58 1.92
C ALA A 84 5.59 -3.42 1.49
N MET A 85 5.93 -2.73 0.41
CA MET A 85 5.21 -1.53 -0.01
C MET A 85 5.33 -1.28 -1.52
N SER A 86 4.39 -0.50 -2.05
CA SER A 86 4.47 0.02 -3.42
C SER A 86 5.06 1.42 -3.44
N ASP A 87 5.84 1.72 -4.47
CA ASP A 87 6.38 3.03 -4.75
C ASP A 87 5.39 3.93 -5.52
N GLU A 88 4.44 3.32 -6.24
CA GLU A 88 3.45 4.04 -7.07
C GLU A 88 2.25 4.56 -6.26
N ASP A 89 2.19 4.27 -4.97
CA ASP A 89 0.99 4.49 -4.17
C ASP A 89 0.58 5.97 -4.05
N GLN A 90 -0.68 6.25 -4.39
CA GLN A 90 -1.23 7.62 -4.36
C GLN A 90 -1.83 8.00 -3.00
N THR A 91 -1.87 7.09 -2.03
CA THR A 91 -2.40 7.28 -0.68
C THR A 91 -1.28 7.32 0.36
N VAL A 92 -0.28 6.47 0.24
CA VAL A 92 0.86 6.33 1.16
C VAL A 92 2.09 6.94 0.48
N ASP A 93 2.72 7.91 1.15
CA ASP A 93 3.96 8.49 0.65
C ASP A 93 5.14 7.52 0.87
N SER A 94 5.55 6.86 -0.21
CA SER A 94 6.62 5.85 -0.17
C SER A 94 7.95 6.45 0.27
N SER A 95 8.25 7.67 -0.16
CA SER A 95 9.51 8.35 0.14
C SER A 95 9.68 8.59 1.64
N VAL A 96 8.61 8.99 2.33
CA VAL A 96 8.63 9.19 3.79
C VAL A 96 8.71 7.86 4.54
N THR A 97 8.12 6.80 4.00
CA THR A 97 8.26 5.47 4.60
C THR A 97 9.72 4.97 4.52
N LEU A 98 10.38 5.18 3.39
CA LEU A 98 11.80 4.86 3.22
C LEU A 98 12.68 5.72 4.14
N GLU A 99 12.38 7.00 4.31
CA GLU A 99 13.07 7.89 5.27
C GLU A 99 12.95 7.37 6.71
N VAL A 100 11.73 7.01 7.14
CA VAL A 100 11.47 6.45 8.47
C VAL A 100 12.21 5.13 8.66
N PHE A 101 12.21 4.27 7.65
CA PHE A 101 12.93 3.00 7.68
C PHE A 101 14.45 3.22 7.82
N GLU A 102 15.00 4.16 7.06
CA GLU A 102 16.43 4.44 7.07
C GLU A 102 16.89 5.01 8.42
N GLN A 103 16.16 6.00 8.95
CA GLN A 103 16.56 6.74 10.15
C GLN A 103 16.10 6.10 11.46
N GLY A 104 14.93 5.47 11.47
CA GLY A 104 14.28 4.96 12.69
C GLY A 104 14.37 3.44 12.87
N MET A 105 14.41 2.67 11.79
CA MET A 105 14.40 1.20 11.83
C MET A 105 15.79 0.62 11.51
N VAL A 106 16.76 1.00 12.34
CA VAL A 106 18.20 0.84 12.11
C VAL A 106 18.76 -0.57 12.36
N GLY A 107 17.89 -1.57 12.57
CA GLY A 107 18.29 -2.97 12.70
C GLY A 107 18.99 -3.48 11.42
N SER A 108 20.10 -4.19 11.56
CA SER A 108 20.86 -4.72 10.41
C SER A 108 20.11 -5.82 9.65
N THR A 109 19.17 -6.50 10.31
CA THR A 109 18.31 -7.52 9.69
C THR A 109 17.00 -6.95 9.14
N SER A 110 16.74 -5.66 9.34
CA SER A 110 15.57 -4.98 8.79
C SER A 110 15.64 -4.87 7.28
N GLN A 111 14.52 -5.09 6.60
CA GLN A 111 14.44 -5.19 5.14
C GLN A 111 13.20 -4.50 4.59
N VAL A 112 13.30 -3.97 3.37
CA VAL A 112 12.17 -3.45 2.59
C VAL A 112 12.07 -4.22 1.28
N ALA A 113 10.91 -4.77 0.97
CA ALA A 113 10.48 -5.19 -0.36
C ALA A 113 9.71 -4.02 -1.00
N LEU A 114 10.39 -3.28 -1.89
CA LEU A 114 9.83 -2.12 -2.59
C LEU A 114 9.41 -2.52 -4.00
N TYR A 115 8.12 -2.50 -4.29
CA TYR A 115 7.61 -2.68 -5.65
C TYR A 115 7.63 -1.35 -6.39
N SER A 116 8.32 -1.27 -7.52
CA SER A 116 8.44 -0.04 -8.31
C SER A 116 8.44 -0.32 -9.82
N GLN A 117 7.85 0.60 -10.58
CA GLN A 117 7.88 0.60 -12.03
C GLN A 117 9.18 1.23 -12.57
N ASP A 118 9.88 2.02 -11.73
CA ASP A 118 11.13 2.68 -12.10
C ASP A 118 12.30 1.69 -12.09
N GLN A 119 12.66 1.23 -13.28
CA GLN A 119 13.76 0.29 -13.49
C GLN A 119 15.15 0.88 -13.15
N ASN A 120 15.25 2.18 -12.89
CA ASN A 120 16.51 2.80 -12.47
C ASN A 120 16.73 2.69 -10.95
N LYS A 121 15.71 2.30 -10.17
CA LYS A 121 15.87 2.08 -8.73
C LYS A 121 16.72 0.85 -8.48
N VAL A 122 17.82 1.05 -7.76
CA VAL A 122 18.78 0.00 -7.44
C VAL A 122 18.54 -0.49 -6.02
N SER A 123 18.60 -1.81 -5.84
CA SER A 123 18.54 -2.41 -4.51
C SER A 123 19.75 -2.03 -3.66
N SER A 124 19.56 -1.91 -2.36
CA SER A 124 20.61 -1.75 -1.36
C SER A 124 20.61 -2.95 -0.39
N ASP A 125 21.54 -2.96 0.57
CA ASP A 125 21.65 -4.05 1.56
C ASP A 125 20.35 -4.33 2.32
N ARG A 126 19.52 -3.30 2.54
CA ARG A 126 18.27 -3.39 3.30
C ARG A 126 17.02 -3.07 2.48
N VAL A 127 17.15 -2.70 1.21
CA VAL A 127 16.01 -2.39 0.33
C VAL A 127 16.14 -3.20 -0.95
N LYS A 128 15.26 -4.18 -1.13
CA LYS A 128 15.17 -4.96 -2.35
C LYS A 128 14.04 -4.42 -3.22
N VAL A 129 14.38 -4.05 -4.44
CA VAL A 129 13.45 -3.49 -5.42
C VAL A 129 12.91 -4.61 -6.31
N TYR A 130 11.59 -4.66 -6.44
CA TYR A 130 10.85 -5.57 -7.30
C TYR A 130 10.17 -4.79 -8.41
N ASN A 131 10.13 -5.36 -9.60
CA ASN A 131 9.34 -4.80 -10.70
C ASN A 131 7.86 -4.76 -10.32
N SER A 132 7.16 -3.68 -10.64
CA SER A 132 5.70 -3.55 -10.49
C SER A 132 4.95 -3.38 -11.82
N HIS A 133 5.62 -3.56 -12.95
CA HIS A 133 5.03 -3.44 -14.29
C HIS A 133 5.07 -4.78 -15.04
N TRP A 134 3.91 -5.41 -15.22
CA TRP A 134 3.76 -6.69 -15.92
C TRP A 134 2.83 -6.55 -17.14
N PRO A 135 3.36 -6.16 -18.31
CA PRO A 135 2.56 -5.99 -19.53
C PRO A 135 1.78 -7.24 -19.94
N GLU A 136 2.36 -8.44 -19.76
CA GLU A 136 1.71 -9.71 -20.11
C GLU A 136 0.46 -10.00 -19.28
N SER A 137 0.31 -9.34 -18.14
CA SER A 137 -0.87 -9.43 -17.27
C SER A 137 -1.66 -8.12 -17.21
N ASN A 138 -1.36 -7.15 -18.09
CA ASN A 138 -1.94 -5.81 -18.11
C ASN A 138 -1.84 -5.06 -16.75
N ILE A 139 -0.74 -5.23 -16.00
CA ILE A 139 -0.54 -4.56 -14.70
C ILE A 139 0.53 -3.47 -14.86
N LEU A 140 0.22 -2.26 -14.39
CA LEU A 140 1.14 -1.12 -14.33
C LEU A 140 1.11 -0.48 -12.93
N GLY A 141 2.11 -0.81 -12.13
CA GLY A 141 2.23 -0.35 -10.75
C GLY A 141 1.36 -1.17 -9.79
N LEU A 142 1.68 -1.10 -8.49
CA LEU A 142 0.85 -1.66 -7.43
C LEU A 142 0.23 -0.56 -6.57
N SER A 143 -0.93 -0.85 -5.98
CA SER A 143 -1.48 -0.08 -4.85
C SER A 143 -1.06 -0.70 -3.52
N HIS A 144 -1.20 0.05 -2.42
CA HIS A 144 -0.95 -0.41 -1.06
C HIS A 144 -1.81 -1.62 -0.69
N MET A 145 -3.00 -1.71 -1.28
CA MET A 145 -3.92 -2.84 -1.09
C MET A 145 -3.41 -4.11 -1.78
N ALA A 146 -2.70 -3.96 -2.91
CA ALA A 146 -2.30 -5.09 -3.74
C ALA A 146 -1.07 -5.83 -3.23
N VAL A 147 -0.17 -5.14 -2.52
CA VAL A 147 1.17 -5.66 -2.13
C VAL A 147 1.12 -7.06 -1.54
N HIS A 148 0.12 -7.35 -0.71
CA HIS A 148 -0.05 -8.63 0.00
C HIS A 148 -1.25 -9.46 -0.50
N GLY A 149 -1.82 -9.10 -1.66
CA GLY A 149 -2.96 -9.81 -2.23
C GLY A 149 -2.51 -11.04 -3.04
N ASP A 150 -3.08 -12.20 -2.75
CA ASP A 150 -2.84 -13.43 -3.50
C ASP A 150 -3.53 -13.38 -4.87
N PRO A 151 -2.82 -13.59 -5.99
CA PRO A 151 -3.43 -13.66 -7.32
C PRO A 151 -4.49 -14.76 -7.46
N ASN A 152 -4.45 -15.79 -6.60
CA ASN A 152 -5.43 -16.89 -6.59
C ASN A 152 -6.62 -16.63 -5.66
N ASN A 153 -6.70 -15.47 -5.01
CA ASN A 153 -7.86 -15.13 -4.19
C ASN A 153 -9.13 -15.14 -5.05
N PRO A 154 -10.19 -15.90 -4.69
CA PRO A 154 -11.37 -16.05 -5.53
C PRO A 154 -12.17 -14.76 -5.70
N TYR A 155 -11.96 -13.76 -4.83
CA TYR A 155 -12.67 -12.49 -4.88
C TYR A 155 -11.80 -11.34 -5.38
N TYR A 156 -10.58 -11.19 -4.87
CA TYR A 156 -9.66 -10.08 -5.19
C TYR A 156 -8.48 -10.45 -6.09
N GLY A 157 -8.38 -11.71 -6.52
CA GLY A 157 -7.27 -12.21 -7.33
C GLY A 157 -7.36 -11.80 -8.80
N ALA A 158 -6.43 -12.30 -9.61
CA ALA A 158 -6.34 -11.98 -11.04
C ALA A 158 -7.59 -12.38 -11.83
N PHE A 159 -8.26 -13.44 -11.39
CA PHE A 159 -9.54 -13.93 -11.93
C PHE A 159 -10.66 -13.85 -10.88
N GLY A 160 -10.52 -12.95 -9.91
CA GLY A 160 -11.47 -12.79 -8.82
C GLY A 160 -12.81 -12.23 -9.30
N GLU A 161 -13.87 -12.51 -8.54
CA GLU A 161 -15.23 -12.01 -8.84
C GLU A 161 -15.34 -10.48 -8.78
N TYR A 162 -14.48 -9.82 -8.01
CA TYR A 162 -14.57 -8.39 -7.75
C TYR A 162 -13.38 -7.63 -8.30
N ARG A 163 -13.67 -6.45 -8.83
CA ARG A 163 -12.71 -5.54 -9.44
C ARG A 163 -12.89 -4.16 -8.84
N ILE A 164 -11.80 -3.55 -8.39
CA ILE A 164 -11.84 -2.25 -7.71
C ILE A 164 -11.99 -1.14 -8.77
N CYS A 165 -13.24 -0.73 -9.01
CA CYS A 165 -13.62 0.29 -10.00
C CYS A 165 -14.08 1.62 -9.36
N GLY A 166 -13.74 1.83 -8.08
CA GLY A 166 -14.21 2.96 -7.27
C GLY A 166 -13.91 4.36 -7.84
N TRP A 167 -12.96 4.49 -8.78
CA TRP A 167 -12.68 5.77 -9.45
C TRP A 167 -13.83 6.29 -10.32
N TYR A 168 -14.78 5.43 -10.67
CA TYR A 168 -15.83 5.71 -11.65
C TYR A 168 -17.24 5.66 -11.06
N LEU A 169 -17.41 5.64 -9.73
CA LEU A 169 -18.75 5.50 -9.11
C LEU A 169 -19.77 6.54 -9.60
N SER A 170 -19.32 7.74 -9.96
CA SER A 170 -20.16 8.81 -10.52
C SER A 170 -20.40 8.73 -12.03
N ASP A 171 -19.70 7.86 -12.77
CA ASP A 171 -19.88 7.60 -14.20
C ASP A 171 -20.21 6.13 -14.43
N LYS A 172 -21.51 5.84 -14.55
CA LYS A 172 -21.99 4.47 -14.67
C LYS A 172 -21.44 3.75 -15.91
N ALA A 173 -21.20 4.45 -17.02
CA ALA A 173 -20.68 3.82 -18.22
C ALA A 173 -19.22 3.37 -18.03
N LEU A 174 -18.38 4.23 -17.45
CA LEU A 174 -17.00 3.87 -17.12
C LEU A 174 -16.91 2.84 -16.00
N TYR A 175 -17.80 2.91 -15.01
CA TYR A 175 -17.86 1.93 -13.93
C TYR A 175 -18.21 0.54 -14.44
N ASP A 176 -19.26 0.43 -15.27
CA ASP A 176 -19.66 -0.85 -15.88
C ASP A 176 -18.53 -1.38 -16.78
N ALA A 177 -17.95 -0.52 -17.64
CA ALA A 177 -16.84 -0.90 -18.51
C ALA A 177 -15.62 -1.39 -17.71
N CYS A 178 -15.27 -0.69 -16.63
CA CYS A 178 -14.19 -1.08 -15.72
C CYS A 178 -14.41 -2.50 -15.20
N ARG A 179 -15.64 -2.87 -14.83
CA ARG A 179 -15.97 -4.18 -14.25
C ARG A 179 -16.00 -5.32 -15.27
N THR A 180 -16.41 -5.05 -16.50
CA THR A 180 -16.73 -6.11 -17.47
C THR A 180 -15.67 -6.31 -18.55
N ASP A 181 -14.80 -5.33 -18.81
CA ASP A 181 -13.80 -5.47 -19.86
C ASP A 181 -12.70 -6.48 -19.48
N GLU A 182 -12.61 -7.58 -20.21
CA GLU A 182 -11.59 -8.62 -20.02
C GLU A 182 -10.19 -8.16 -20.47
N SER A 183 -10.11 -7.16 -21.34
CA SER A 183 -8.86 -6.59 -21.86
C SER A 183 -8.36 -5.38 -21.06
N ASN A 184 -8.95 -5.12 -19.88
CA ASN A 184 -8.64 -3.96 -19.07
C ASN A 184 -7.21 -3.99 -18.51
N TRP A 185 -6.71 -2.81 -18.13
CA TRP A 185 -5.47 -2.64 -17.38
C TRP A 185 -5.73 -2.42 -15.89
N PHE A 186 -4.77 -2.84 -15.08
CA PHE A 186 -4.80 -2.78 -13.63
C PHE A 186 -3.59 -2.01 -13.10
N GLY A 187 -3.75 -1.27 -12.02
CA GLY A 187 -2.62 -0.56 -11.41
C GLY A 187 -3.02 0.39 -10.29
N GLU A 188 -2.14 1.31 -9.93
CA GLU A 188 -2.51 2.49 -9.15
C GLU A 188 -2.84 3.67 -10.09
N ARG A 189 -3.71 4.58 -9.64
CA ARG A 189 -4.19 5.70 -10.45
C ARG A 189 -3.02 6.55 -10.92
N SER A 190 -2.81 6.59 -12.23
CA SER A 190 -1.78 7.40 -12.83
C SER A 190 -2.16 7.78 -14.26
N LYS A 191 -1.54 8.84 -14.79
CA LYS A 191 -1.71 9.22 -16.20
C LYS A 191 -1.31 8.08 -17.13
N ALA A 192 -0.20 7.40 -16.84
CA ALA A 192 0.29 6.30 -17.65
C ALA A 192 -0.71 5.13 -17.68
N LEU A 193 -1.38 4.83 -16.57
CA LEU A 193 -2.43 3.81 -16.52
C LEU A 193 -3.65 4.23 -17.36
N SER A 194 -4.07 5.50 -17.28
CA SER A 194 -5.17 6.03 -18.10
C SER A 194 -4.88 6.01 -19.60
N GLU A 195 -3.61 6.12 -20.02
CA GLU A 195 -3.20 5.95 -21.42
C GLU A 195 -3.28 4.50 -21.89
N LYS A 196 -3.23 3.53 -20.96
CA LYS A 196 -3.42 2.10 -21.26
C LYS A 196 -4.88 1.68 -21.31
N SER A 197 -5.71 2.22 -20.43
CA SER A 197 -7.16 2.00 -20.42
C SER A 197 -7.89 3.19 -19.78
N PRO A 198 -8.93 3.75 -20.45
CA PRO A 198 -9.72 4.85 -19.88
C PRO A 198 -10.54 4.43 -18.66
N HIS A 199 -10.85 3.13 -18.53
CA HIS A 199 -11.60 2.51 -17.43
C HIS A 199 -10.74 1.51 -16.63
N ALA A 200 -9.42 1.76 -16.55
CA ALA A 200 -8.49 0.95 -15.77
C ALA A 200 -8.95 0.71 -14.34
N ALA A 201 -8.74 -0.49 -13.81
CA ALA A 201 -9.10 -0.83 -12.45
C ALA A 201 -7.92 -0.66 -11.49
N ARG A 202 -8.23 -0.41 -10.20
CA ARG A 202 -7.19 -0.53 -9.17
C ARG A 202 -6.84 -2.01 -8.98
N VAL A 203 -5.55 -2.33 -9.05
CA VAL A 203 -5.07 -3.69 -8.79
C VAL A 203 -5.19 -4.05 -7.30
N SER A 204 -5.59 -5.29 -7.00
CA SER A 204 -5.80 -5.82 -5.65
C SER A 204 -4.98 -7.08 -5.32
N TRP A 205 -4.14 -7.54 -6.26
CA TRP A 205 -3.26 -8.68 -6.08
C TRP A 205 -1.83 -8.34 -6.52
N ASN A 206 -0.88 -9.10 -6.01
CA ASN A 206 0.53 -8.98 -6.35
C ASN A 206 0.97 -10.25 -7.11
N PRO A 207 1.38 -10.14 -8.39
CA PRO A 207 1.95 -11.27 -9.14
C PRO A 207 3.12 -11.96 -8.41
N GLU A 208 3.84 -11.23 -7.56
CA GLU A 208 4.97 -11.73 -6.76
C GLU A 208 4.57 -12.12 -5.32
N PHE A 209 3.28 -12.35 -5.05
CA PHE A 209 2.78 -12.71 -3.71
C PHE A 209 3.51 -13.92 -3.11
N ALA A 210 3.76 -14.96 -3.91
CA ALA A 210 4.47 -16.16 -3.45
C ALA A 210 5.92 -15.84 -3.01
N SER A 211 6.61 -14.99 -3.77
CA SER A 211 7.96 -14.50 -3.45
C SER A 211 7.95 -13.70 -2.15
N LEU A 212 7.01 -12.77 -2.00
CA LEU A 212 6.82 -11.99 -0.78
C LEU A 212 6.60 -12.88 0.46
N MET A 213 5.74 -13.90 0.35
CA MET A 213 5.50 -14.84 1.46
C MET A 213 6.76 -15.60 1.86
N GLN A 214 7.58 -16.03 0.87
CA GLN A 214 8.84 -16.72 1.15
C GLN A 214 9.83 -15.81 1.89
N GLU A 215 9.95 -14.54 1.48
CA GLU A 215 10.80 -13.56 2.15
C GLU A 215 10.36 -13.28 3.58
N MET A 216 9.06 -13.12 3.81
CA MET A 216 8.51 -12.95 5.15
C MET A 216 8.83 -14.16 6.04
N VAL A 217 8.65 -15.38 5.53
CA VAL A 217 8.98 -16.60 6.29
C VAL A 217 10.48 -16.67 6.57
N ALA A 218 11.33 -16.31 5.61
CA ALA A 218 12.77 -16.26 5.81
C ALA A 218 13.16 -15.22 6.87
N PHE A 219 12.57 -14.02 6.82
CA PHE A 219 12.76 -12.96 7.80
C PHE A 219 12.31 -13.39 9.21
N MET A 220 11.14 -14.02 9.33
CA MET A 220 10.67 -14.52 10.63
C MET A 220 11.60 -15.59 11.20
N ARG A 221 12.06 -16.54 10.37
CA ARG A 221 12.97 -17.61 10.81
C ARG A 221 14.33 -17.07 11.26
N SER A 222 14.90 -16.10 10.53
CA SER A 222 16.21 -15.55 10.86
C SER A 222 16.22 -14.72 12.15
N ASN A 223 15.09 -14.11 12.51
CA ASN A 223 14.98 -13.24 13.70
C ASN A 223 14.32 -13.90 14.92
N THR A 224 13.63 -15.04 14.76
CA THR A 224 13.05 -15.79 15.90
C THR A 224 14.07 -16.73 16.56
N LEU A 225 15.08 -17.18 15.83
CA LEU A 225 16.12 -18.11 16.31
C LEU A 225 17.32 -17.41 17.00
N GLN A 226 17.29 -16.08 17.14
CA GLN A 226 18.37 -15.28 17.74
C GLN A 226 18.11 -14.86 19.20
N ASN A 227 17.00 -15.29 19.79
CA ASN A 227 16.68 -15.11 21.21
C ASN A 227 16.84 -16.41 22.00
#